data_AF-A0A2M7H4V2-F1
#
_entry.id   AF-A0A2M7H4V2-F1
#
_cell.length_a   1.000
_cell.length_b   1.000
_cell.length_c   1.000
_cell.angle_alpha   90.00
_cell.angle_beta   90.00
_cell.angle_gamma   90.00
#
_symmetry.space_group_name_H-M   'P 1'
#
loop_
_entity.id
_entity.type
_entity.pdbx_description
1 polymer ?
#
loop_
_entity_poly.entity_id
_entity_poly.type
_entity_poly.pdbx_seq_one_letter_code
_entity_poly.pdbx_strand_id
1 'polypeptide(L)'
;MIDYQKKFNDSLAAGNLEETLAVARAAFAEEPNNENLLAWVAGNLFENKIPNSEGLLNQFVGIFPNSIHPIQVYLASLLLSHGQFDSASNEARIYLNRLLIKGSLSSPGEIISNPILSEGVGRAFLQLTSVYTEAGARSYSLRALKLGLWYVSEYWKNVYQSEIQQLQQELAERKIRKLDEVWEDFFQYGNKMNKLITLCKKRGFVILEKRLALIEGKFRYNPEYKVDQSELFQVIIEDKGVFGLV
;
A
#
# COMPACT_ATOMS: atom_id res chain seq x y z
N MET A 1 -6.73 -7.02 -35.04
CA MET A 1 -6.51 -6.69 -33.61
C MET A 1 -6.16 -5.22 -33.54
N ILE A 2 -6.83 -4.45 -32.69
CA ILE A 2 -6.56 -3.00 -32.55
C ILE A 2 -5.29 -2.85 -31.70
N ASP A 3 -4.33 -2.05 -32.16
CA ASP A 3 -3.14 -1.71 -31.37
C ASP A 3 -3.47 -0.55 -30.42
N TYR A 4 -3.93 -0.90 -29.23
CA TYR A 4 -4.30 0.05 -28.18
C TYR A 4 -3.10 0.84 -27.64
N GLN A 5 -1.91 0.24 -27.60
CA GLN A 5 -0.71 0.94 -27.12
C GLN A 5 -0.32 2.05 -28.07
N LYS A 6 -0.33 1.77 -29.38
CA LYS A 6 -0.06 2.78 -30.41
C LYS A 6 -1.08 3.91 -30.36
N LYS A 7 -2.38 3.61 -30.37
CA LYS A 7 -3.45 4.63 -30.29
C LYS A 7 -3.35 5.49 -29.03
N PHE A 8 -3.02 4.87 -27.89
CA PHE A 8 -2.83 5.58 -26.64
C PHE A 8 -1.65 6.56 -26.75
N ASN A 9 -0.50 6.11 -27.24
CA ASN A 9 0.68 6.97 -27.42
C ASN A 9 0.43 8.09 -28.42
N ASP A 10 -0.24 7.81 -29.54
CA ASP A 10 -0.57 8.81 -30.57
C ASP A 10 -1.48 9.91 -29.99
N SER A 11 -2.53 9.55 -29.25
CA SER A 11 -3.41 10.54 -28.61
C SER A 11 -2.73 11.34 -27.49
N LEU A 12 -1.88 10.68 -26.69
CA LEU A 12 -1.11 11.33 -25.64
C LEU A 12 -0.11 12.33 -26.22
N ALA A 13 0.61 11.95 -27.29
CA ALA A 13 1.55 12.82 -27.98
C ALA A 13 0.86 14.02 -28.64
N ALA A 14 -0.38 13.86 -29.09
CA ALA A 14 -1.22 14.95 -29.59
C ALA A 14 -1.76 15.87 -28.47
N GLY A 15 -1.56 15.53 -27.19
CA GLY A 15 -2.09 16.27 -26.04
C GLY A 15 -3.61 16.13 -25.87
N ASN A 16 -4.25 15.19 -26.56
CA ASN A 16 -5.69 15.00 -26.53
C ASN A 16 -6.10 14.05 -25.39
N LEU A 17 -6.20 14.58 -24.17
CA LEU A 17 -6.46 13.80 -22.96
C LEU A 17 -7.82 13.09 -22.98
N GLU A 18 -8.83 13.69 -23.60
CA GLU A 18 -10.16 13.08 -23.73
C GLU A 18 -10.10 11.83 -24.63
N GLU A 19 -9.38 11.93 -25.75
CA GLU A 19 -9.16 10.81 -26.65
C GLU A 19 -8.30 9.72 -26.00
N THR A 20 -7.24 10.09 -25.27
CA THR A 20 -6.42 9.15 -24.50
C THR A 20 -7.27 8.36 -23.51
N LEU A 21 -8.18 9.03 -22.79
CA LEU A 21 -9.09 8.36 -21.87
C LEU A 21 -10.12 7.50 -22.61
N ALA A 22 -10.62 7.93 -23.76
CA ALA A 22 -11.53 7.15 -24.59
C ALA A 22 -10.86 5.86 -25.13
N VAL A 23 -9.62 5.95 -25.60
CA VAL A 23 -8.81 4.81 -26.04
C VAL A 23 -8.59 3.85 -24.87
N ALA A 24 -8.26 4.36 -23.68
CA ALA A 24 -8.09 3.53 -22.50
C ALA A 24 -9.38 2.78 -22.13
N ARG A 25 -10.54 3.47 -22.13
CA ARG A 25 -11.84 2.84 -21.86
C ARG A 25 -12.18 1.75 -22.88
N ALA A 26 -11.89 1.99 -24.16
CA ALA A 26 -12.08 1.00 -25.21
C ALA A 26 -11.19 -0.23 -24.99
N ALA A 27 -9.92 -0.06 -24.60
CA ALA A 27 -9.04 -1.17 -24.25
C ALA A 27 -9.63 -2.04 -23.12
N PHE A 28 -10.12 -1.42 -22.05
CA PHE A 28 -10.77 -2.13 -20.93
C PHE A 28 -12.05 -2.87 -21.32
N ALA A 29 -12.79 -2.35 -22.30
CA ALA A 29 -14.04 -2.96 -22.77
C ALA A 29 -13.78 -4.12 -23.75
N GLU A 30 -12.81 -3.98 -24.64
CA GLU A 30 -12.58 -4.92 -25.74
C GLU A 30 -11.54 -6.00 -25.43
N GLU A 31 -10.60 -5.73 -24.51
CA GLU A 31 -9.53 -6.65 -24.11
C GLU A 31 -9.58 -7.00 -22.61
N PRO A 32 -10.76 -7.39 -22.04
CA PRO A 32 -10.96 -7.49 -20.59
C PRO A 32 -10.08 -8.55 -19.90
N ASN A 33 -9.53 -9.50 -20.66
CA ASN A 33 -8.67 -10.57 -20.14
C ASN A 33 -7.16 -10.29 -20.34
N ASN A 34 -6.79 -9.18 -20.97
CA ASN A 34 -5.40 -8.88 -21.30
C ASN A 34 -4.72 -8.07 -20.18
N GLU A 35 -4.35 -8.76 -19.10
CA GLU A 35 -3.76 -8.14 -17.90
C GLU A 35 -2.59 -7.21 -18.21
N ASN A 36 -1.65 -7.64 -19.06
CA ASN A 36 -0.45 -6.86 -19.37
C ASN A 36 -0.78 -5.57 -20.12
N LEU A 37 -1.69 -5.61 -21.10
CA LEU A 37 -2.15 -4.43 -21.80
C LEU A 37 -2.85 -3.46 -20.85
N LEU A 38 -3.80 -3.97 -20.04
CA LEU A 38 -4.58 -3.13 -19.15
C LEU A 38 -3.74 -2.55 -18.01
N ALA A 39 -2.73 -3.29 -17.53
CA ALA A 39 -1.73 -2.77 -16.59
C ALA A 39 -0.91 -1.65 -17.24
N TRP A 40 -0.45 -1.84 -18.48
CA TRP A 40 0.28 -0.80 -19.20
C TRP A 40 -0.57 0.46 -19.39
N VAL A 41 -1.83 0.31 -19.80
CA VAL A 41 -2.76 1.45 -19.99
C VAL A 41 -3.01 2.16 -18.67
N ALA A 42 -3.40 1.43 -17.61
CA ALA A 42 -3.69 2.01 -16.30
C ALA A 42 -2.46 2.70 -15.69
N GLY A 43 -1.28 2.10 -15.82
CA GLY A 43 -0.02 2.68 -15.35
C GLY A 43 0.30 3.98 -16.08
N ASN A 44 0.18 4.01 -17.41
CA ASN A 44 0.43 5.24 -18.18
C ASN A 44 -0.57 6.35 -17.89
N LEU A 45 -1.85 6.03 -17.62
CA LEU A 45 -2.81 7.04 -17.18
C LEU A 45 -2.36 7.70 -15.87
N PHE A 46 -1.89 6.91 -14.91
CA PHE A 46 -1.40 7.42 -13.63
C PHE A 46 -0.13 8.25 -13.77
N GLU A 47 0.91 7.71 -14.43
CA GLU A 47 2.21 8.37 -14.55
C GLU A 47 2.11 9.69 -15.34
N ASN A 48 1.22 9.76 -16.35
CA ASN A 48 0.95 10.98 -17.11
C ASN A 48 -0.11 11.88 -16.46
N LYS A 49 -0.57 11.55 -15.24
CA LYS A 49 -1.54 12.33 -14.46
C LYS A 49 -2.81 12.65 -15.24
N ILE A 50 -3.30 11.70 -16.03
CA ILE A 50 -4.50 11.87 -16.84
C ILE A 50 -5.71 12.00 -15.89
N PRO A 51 -6.46 13.11 -15.92
CA PRO A 51 -7.60 13.31 -15.03
C PRO A 51 -8.69 12.25 -15.25
N ASN A 52 -9.52 12.00 -14.23
CA ASN A 52 -10.66 11.08 -14.30
C ASN A 52 -10.28 9.62 -14.66
N SER A 53 -9.02 9.23 -14.43
CA SER A 53 -8.50 7.88 -14.69
C SER A 53 -8.68 6.90 -13.53
N GLU A 54 -9.01 7.39 -12.33
CA GLU A 54 -9.16 6.58 -11.10
C GLU A 54 -10.13 5.40 -11.28
N GLY A 55 -11.23 5.60 -12.02
CA GLY A 55 -12.19 4.54 -12.31
C GLY A 55 -11.57 3.35 -13.05
N LEU A 56 -10.60 3.59 -13.94
CA LEU A 56 -9.91 2.53 -14.68
C LEU A 56 -8.86 1.80 -13.83
N LEU A 57 -8.20 2.50 -12.90
CA LEU A 57 -7.31 1.85 -11.93
C LEU A 57 -8.11 0.93 -10.99
N ASN A 58 -9.24 1.41 -10.47
CA ASN A 58 -10.17 0.59 -9.69
C ASN A 58 -10.69 -0.61 -10.48
N GLN A 59 -11.07 -0.39 -11.74
CA GLN A 59 -11.52 -1.47 -12.63
C GLN A 59 -10.42 -2.52 -12.84
N PHE A 60 -9.16 -2.11 -13.05
CA PHE A 60 -8.04 -3.05 -13.17
C PHE A 60 -7.87 -3.90 -11.92
N VAL A 61 -7.85 -3.27 -10.75
CA VAL A 61 -7.72 -3.97 -9.46
C VAL A 61 -8.87 -4.97 -9.26
N GLY A 62 -10.09 -4.60 -9.66
CA GLY A 62 -11.26 -5.48 -9.56
C GLY A 62 -11.21 -6.68 -10.50
N ILE A 63 -10.71 -6.50 -11.73
CA ILE A 63 -10.59 -7.58 -12.73
C ILE A 63 -9.41 -8.50 -12.39
N PHE A 64 -8.28 -7.93 -11.96
CA PHE A 64 -7.04 -8.66 -11.66
C PHE A 64 -6.62 -8.51 -10.19
N PRO A 65 -7.40 -9.05 -9.23
CA PRO A 65 -7.15 -8.89 -7.80
C PRO A 65 -5.92 -9.67 -7.30
N ASN A 66 -5.21 -10.39 -8.18
CA ASN A 66 -3.97 -11.10 -7.87
C ASN A 66 -2.78 -10.58 -8.69
N SER A 67 -2.98 -9.47 -9.41
CA SER A 67 -1.93 -8.86 -10.21
C SER A 67 -0.76 -8.40 -9.35
N ILE A 68 0.45 -8.63 -9.87
CA ILE A 68 1.69 -8.08 -9.31
C ILE A 68 2.09 -6.76 -9.98
N HIS A 69 1.34 -6.27 -10.97
CA HIS A 69 1.57 -4.95 -11.56
C HIS A 69 1.28 -3.86 -10.52
N PRO A 70 2.00 -2.72 -10.53
CA PRO A 70 1.92 -1.70 -9.48
C PRO A 70 0.63 -0.86 -9.51
N ILE A 71 -0.40 -1.27 -10.25
CA ILE A 71 -1.65 -0.50 -10.38
C ILE A 71 -2.36 -0.34 -9.03
N GLN A 72 -2.28 -1.35 -8.16
CA GLN A 72 -2.75 -1.29 -6.77
C GLN A 72 -2.08 -0.16 -5.98
N VAL A 73 -0.78 0.03 -6.19
CA VAL A 73 0.07 1.02 -5.53
C VAL A 73 -0.18 2.43 -6.09
N TYR A 74 -0.52 2.51 -7.38
CA TYR A 74 -0.97 3.75 -8.00
C TYR A 74 -2.34 4.18 -7.48
N LEU A 75 -3.27 3.23 -7.30
CA LEU A 75 -4.54 3.49 -6.62
C LEU A 75 -4.30 3.98 -5.19
N ALA A 76 -3.40 3.33 -4.43
CA ALA A 76 -3.00 3.80 -3.10
C ALA A 76 -2.47 5.24 -3.11
N SER A 77 -1.70 5.63 -4.13
CA SER A 77 -1.23 7.02 -4.30
C SER A 77 -2.38 8.01 -4.47
N LEU A 78 -3.39 7.66 -5.28
CA LEU A 78 -4.58 8.49 -5.47
C LEU A 78 -5.38 8.63 -4.16
N LEU A 79 -5.59 7.52 -3.45
CA LEU A 79 -6.25 7.52 -2.14
C LEU A 79 -5.53 8.45 -1.14
N LEU A 80 -4.19 8.44 -1.10
CA LEU A 80 -3.41 9.37 -0.28
C LEU A 80 -3.64 10.82 -0.66
N SER A 81 -3.68 11.13 -1.96
CA SER A 81 -3.91 12.50 -2.42
C SER A 81 -5.28 13.05 -2.00
N HIS A 82 -6.24 12.16 -1.72
CA HIS A 82 -7.57 12.48 -1.17
C HIS A 82 -7.64 12.38 0.37
N GLY A 83 -6.52 12.18 1.06
CA GLY A 83 -6.47 12.06 2.53
C GLY A 83 -7.00 10.72 3.07
N GLN A 84 -7.19 9.71 2.21
CA GLN A 84 -7.69 8.39 2.59
C GLN A 84 -6.53 7.47 3.01
N PHE A 85 -5.81 7.88 4.07
CA PHE A 85 -4.60 7.21 4.55
C PHE A 85 -4.82 5.73 4.88
N ASP A 86 -5.94 5.40 5.54
CA ASP A 86 -6.26 4.05 5.97
C ASP A 86 -6.47 3.10 4.78
N SER A 87 -7.26 3.53 3.79
CA SER A 87 -7.47 2.80 2.54
C SER A 87 -6.17 2.67 1.75
N ALA A 88 -5.38 3.73 1.64
CA ALA A 88 -4.11 3.69 0.91
C ALA A 88 -3.11 2.71 1.53
N SER A 89 -2.94 2.75 2.85
CA SER A 89 -2.08 1.79 3.55
C SER A 89 -2.55 0.35 3.39
N ASN A 90 -3.86 0.12 3.31
CA ASN A 90 -4.42 -1.21 3.03
C ASN A 90 -4.07 -1.69 1.61
N GLU A 91 -4.27 -0.85 0.59
CA GLU A 91 -3.95 -1.22 -0.79
C GLU A 91 -2.46 -1.50 -0.98
N ALA A 92 -1.61 -0.67 -0.39
CA ALA A 92 -0.17 -0.88 -0.38
C ALA A 92 0.21 -2.22 0.30
N ARG A 93 -0.45 -2.55 1.41
CA ARG A 93 -0.24 -3.82 2.11
C ARG A 93 -0.64 -5.02 1.27
N ILE A 94 -1.80 -4.96 0.61
CA ILE A 94 -2.29 -6.02 -0.27
C ILE A 94 -1.27 -6.28 -1.39
N TYR A 95 -0.72 -5.22 -1.99
CA TYR A 95 0.33 -5.36 -2.99
C TYR A 95 1.59 -6.05 -2.45
N LEU A 96 2.10 -5.61 -1.29
CA LEU A 96 3.27 -6.23 -0.65
C LEU A 96 3.04 -7.70 -0.30
N ASN A 97 1.85 -8.04 0.21
CA ASN A 97 1.44 -9.43 0.49
C ASN A 97 1.49 -10.30 -0.77
N ARG A 98 0.93 -9.82 -1.89
CA ARG A 98 0.94 -10.56 -3.16
C ARG A 98 2.36 -10.84 -3.64
N LEU A 99 3.24 -9.84 -3.58
CA LEU A 99 4.64 -10.03 -3.97
C LEU A 99 5.36 -11.01 -3.05
N LEU A 100 5.08 -10.99 -1.74
CA LEU A 100 5.60 -11.98 -0.80
C LEU A 100 5.14 -13.39 -1.16
N ILE A 101 3.84 -13.61 -1.36
CA ILE A 101 3.27 -14.94 -1.70
C ILE A 101 3.80 -15.44 -3.04
N LYS A 102 4.02 -14.55 -4.02
CA LYS A 102 4.58 -14.89 -5.34
C LYS A 102 6.09 -15.10 -5.33
N GLY A 103 6.75 -14.95 -4.18
CA GLY A 103 8.19 -15.13 -4.03
C GLY A 103 9.03 -13.99 -4.62
N SER A 104 8.42 -12.83 -4.91
CA SER A 104 9.16 -11.64 -5.35
C SER A 104 9.82 -10.87 -4.20
N LEU A 105 9.46 -11.19 -2.94
CA LEU A 105 10.06 -10.65 -1.70
C LEU A 105 10.65 -11.77 -0.81
N SER A 106 11.14 -12.85 -1.42
CA SER A 106 11.53 -14.09 -0.74
C SER A 106 12.62 -13.92 0.31
N SER A 107 13.63 -13.09 0.04
CA SER A 107 14.79 -12.94 0.92
C SER A 107 15.17 -11.47 1.09
N PRO A 108 15.39 -10.98 2.33
CA PRO A 108 15.96 -9.66 2.55
C PRO A 108 17.32 -9.51 1.83
N GLY A 109 17.48 -8.45 1.04
CA GLY A 109 18.70 -8.17 0.28
C GLY A 109 18.65 -8.59 -1.19
N GLU A 110 17.63 -9.34 -1.61
CA GLU A 110 17.34 -9.56 -3.03
C GLU A 110 16.66 -8.32 -3.61
N ILE A 111 17.43 -7.53 -4.36
CA ILE A 111 16.89 -6.39 -5.09
C ILE A 111 16.00 -6.93 -6.21
N ILE A 112 14.77 -6.43 -6.27
CA ILE A 112 13.85 -6.73 -7.36
C ILE A 112 14.45 -6.24 -8.67
N SER A 113 14.75 -7.18 -9.57
CA SER A 113 15.42 -6.89 -10.86
C SER A 113 14.51 -6.17 -11.85
N ASN A 114 13.20 -6.37 -11.76
CA ASN A 114 12.23 -5.66 -12.59
C ASN A 114 12.04 -4.22 -12.07
N PRO A 115 12.40 -3.18 -12.85
CA PRO A 115 12.33 -1.79 -12.38
C PRO A 115 10.92 -1.33 -12.02
N ILE A 116 9.90 -1.81 -12.74
CA ILE A 116 8.49 -1.46 -12.50
C ILE A 116 8.03 -2.04 -11.15
N LEU A 117 8.39 -3.29 -10.87
CA LEU A 117 8.07 -3.92 -9.59
C LEU A 117 8.86 -3.27 -8.44
N SER A 118 10.14 -2.95 -8.66
CA SER A 118 10.98 -2.25 -7.67
C SER A 118 10.41 -0.87 -7.32
N GLU A 119 9.95 -0.11 -8.32
CA GLU A 119 9.26 1.16 -8.13
C GLU A 119 7.96 0.98 -7.33
N GLY A 120 7.16 -0.03 -7.68
CA GLY A 120 5.95 -0.38 -6.94
C GLY A 120 6.22 -0.71 -5.47
N VAL A 121 7.28 -1.47 -5.17
CA VAL A 121 7.67 -1.82 -3.80
C VAL A 121 8.16 -0.59 -3.03
N GLY A 122 8.94 0.26 -3.67
CA GLY A 122 9.39 1.55 -3.14
C GLY A 122 8.23 2.44 -2.68
N ARG A 123 7.20 2.55 -3.51
CA ARG A 123 5.99 3.30 -3.15
C ARG A 123 5.19 2.59 -2.07
N ALA A 124 4.96 1.29 -2.19
CA ALA A 124 4.08 0.56 -1.30
C ALA A 124 4.53 0.58 0.16
N PHE A 125 5.82 0.39 0.44
CA PHE A 125 6.33 0.48 1.81
C PHE A 125 6.18 1.88 2.41
N LEU A 126 6.36 2.94 1.62
CA LEU A 126 6.12 4.32 2.08
C LEU A 126 4.63 4.58 2.32
N GLN A 127 3.77 4.15 1.41
CA GLN A 127 2.31 4.34 1.54
C GLN A 127 1.73 3.52 2.70
N LEU A 128 2.30 2.35 2.98
CA LEU A 128 1.96 1.50 4.12
C LEU A 128 2.13 2.26 5.45
N THR A 129 3.12 3.16 5.56
CA THR A 129 3.35 3.90 6.81
C THR A 129 2.34 5.01 7.04
N SER A 130 1.65 5.49 6.01
CA SER A 130 0.85 6.71 6.09
C SER A 130 -0.20 6.70 7.20
N VAL A 131 -1.05 5.66 7.29
CA VAL A 131 -2.06 5.58 8.37
C VAL A 131 -1.41 5.45 9.76
N TYR A 132 -0.26 4.77 9.85
CA TYR A 132 0.43 4.56 11.13
C TYR A 132 1.10 5.84 11.63
N THR A 133 1.77 6.56 10.74
CA THR A 133 2.33 7.87 11.03
C THR A 133 1.21 8.85 11.41
N GLU A 134 0.10 8.86 10.69
CA GLU A 134 -1.05 9.69 11.08
C GLU A 134 -1.60 9.29 12.45
N ALA A 135 -1.78 8.00 12.71
CA ALA A 135 -2.36 7.48 13.95
C ALA A 135 -1.43 7.56 15.18
N GLY A 136 -0.14 7.88 15.01
CA GLY A 136 0.78 8.04 16.14
C GLY A 136 1.89 7.00 16.25
N ALA A 137 1.90 5.96 15.41
CA ALA A 137 2.76 4.79 15.50
C ALA A 137 4.06 4.96 14.67
N ARG A 138 4.89 5.95 14.99
CA ARG A 138 6.12 6.21 14.21
C ARG A 138 7.15 5.09 14.32
N SER A 139 7.26 4.41 15.46
CA SER A 139 8.16 3.26 15.60
C SER A 139 7.77 2.10 14.67
N TYR A 140 6.47 1.90 14.44
CA TYR A 140 5.98 0.96 13.43
C TYR A 140 6.37 1.41 12.01
N SER A 141 6.12 2.67 11.66
CA SER A 141 6.52 3.25 10.37
C SER A 141 8.04 3.12 10.13
N LEU A 142 8.85 3.36 11.16
CA LEU A 142 10.30 3.16 11.11
C LEU A 142 10.69 1.71 10.82
N ARG A 143 10.04 0.74 11.48
CA ARG A 143 10.29 -0.69 11.21
C ARG A 143 9.91 -1.07 9.78
N ALA A 144 8.80 -0.55 9.27
CA ALA A 144 8.35 -0.78 7.90
C ALA A 144 9.37 -0.27 6.87
N LEU A 145 9.83 0.98 7.00
CA LEU A 145 10.81 1.58 6.07
C LEU A 145 12.17 0.90 6.15
N LYS A 146 12.63 0.56 7.37
CA LYS A 146 13.87 -0.19 7.56
C LYS A 146 13.82 -1.57 6.92
N LEU A 147 12.67 -2.23 6.96
CA LEU A 147 12.46 -3.48 6.21
C LEU A 147 12.47 -3.22 4.70
N GLY A 148 11.79 -2.16 4.25
CA GLY A 148 11.75 -1.77 2.85
C GLY A 148 13.14 -1.49 2.24
N LEU A 149 14.10 -0.97 3.01
CA LEU A 149 15.48 -0.71 2.55
C LEU A 149 16.17 -1.94 1.94
N TRP A 150 15.74 -3.15 2.32
CA TRP A 150 16.29 -4.41 1.81
C TRP A 150 15.81 -4.78 0.40
N TYR A 151 14.75 -4.16 -0.10
CA TYR A 151 14.05 -4.57 -1.33
C TYR A 151 14.07 -3.52 -2.44
N VAL A 152 14.52 -2.31 -2.13
CA VAL A 152 14.35 -1.15 -3.02
C VAL A 152 15.64 -0.72 -3.70
N SER A 153 15.50 -0.04 -4.83
CA SER A 153 16.60 0.58 -5.57
C SER A 153 17.26 1.72 -4.78
N GLU A 154 18.43 2.16 -5.23
CA GLU A 154 19.19 3.23 -4.57
C GLU A 154 18.43 4.55 -4.47
N TYR A 155 17.62 4.88 -5.48
CA TYR A 155 16.74 6.04 -5.45
C TYR A 155 15.81 6.00 -4.23
N TRP A 156 15.12 4.89 -4.02
CA TRP A 156 14.20 4.69 -2.91
C TRP A 156 14.89 4.58 -1.56
N LYS A 157 16.12 4.07 -1.50
CA LYS A 157 16.90 4.08 -0.25
C LYS A 157 17.11 5.50 0.25
N ASN A 158 17.44 6.44 -0.63
CA ASN A 158 17.59 7.85 -0.25
C ASN A 158 16.27 8.44 0.26
N VAL A 159 15.16 8.16 -0.42
CA VAL A 159 13.82 8.57 0.02
C VAL A 159 13.51 8.02 1.42
N TYR A 160 13.73 6.73 1.65
CA TYR A 160 13.47 6.09 2.95
C TYR A 160 14.39 6.61 4.05
N GLN A 161 15.66 6.85 3.75
CA GLN A 161 16.59 7.40 4.73
C GLN A 161 16.17 8.79 5.19
N SER A 162 15.69 9.65 4.28
CA SER A 162 15.14 10.96 4.62
C SER A 162 13.91 10.81 5.54
N GLU A 163 12.97 9.94 5.19
CA GLU A 163 11.76 9.71 5.98
C GLU A 163 12.09 9.09 7.35
N ILE A 164 13.03 8.15 7.41
CA ILE A 164 13.51 7.56 8.67
C ILE A 164 14.11 8.63 9.57
N GLN A 165 14.92 9.55 9.03
CA GLN A 165 15.49 10.66 9.80
C GLN A 165 14.40 11.59 10.33
N GLN A 166 13.40 11.93 9.51
CA GLN A 166 12.27 12.74 9.93
C GLN A 166 11.50 12.07 11.09
N LEU A 167 11.13 10.79 10.94
CA LEU A 167 10.41 10.05 11.97
C LEU A 167 11.22 9.96 13.29
N GLN A 168 12.55 9.83 13.21
CA GLN A 168 13.43 9.86 14.38
C GLN A 168 13.44 11.22 15.08
N GLN A 169 13.42 12.32 14.31
CA GLN A 169 13.32 13.67 14.86
C GLN A 169 11.95 13.90 15.54
N GLU A 170 10.85 13.50 14.88
CA GLU A 170 9.51 13.57 15.46
C GLU A 170 9.40 12.79 16.79
N LEU A 171 10.04 11.61 16.88
CA LEU A 171 10.06 10.81 18.10
C LEU A 171 10.86 11.44 19.25
N ALA A 172 11.70 12.44 18.99
CA ALA A 172 12.32 13.23 20.05
C ALA A 172 11.29 14.11 20.79
N GLU A 173 10.16 14.43 20.15
CA GLU A 173 9.10 15.20 20.78
C GLU A 173 8.33 14.36 21.80
N ARG A 174 8.31 14.82 23.05
CA ARG A 174 7.68 14.12 24.17
C ARG A 174 6.21 13.74 23.94
N LYS A 175 5.45 14.59 23.26
CA LYS A 175 4.02 14.34 22.98
C LYS A 175 3.84 13.21 21.99
N ILE A 176 4.64 13.21 20.92
CA ILE A 176 4.63 12.18 19.88
C ILE A 176 5.07 10.84 20.49
N ARG A 177 6.21 10.85 21.18
CA ARG A 177 6.76 9.67 21.86
C ARG A 177 5.77 8.99 22.81
N LYS A 178 5.03 9.76 23.61
CA LYS A 178 4.02 9.19 24.52
C LYS A 178 2.89 8.45 23.81
N LEU A 179 2.50 8.89 22.62
CA LEU A 179 1.48 8.19 21.84
C LEU A 179 2.08 6.95 21.17
N ASP A 180 3.31 7.07 20.67
CA ASP A 180 4.07 5.95 20.10
C ASP A 180 4.30 4.83 21.12
N GLU A 181 4.63 5.15 22.38
CA GLU A 181 4.77 4.17 23.47
C GLU A 181 3.48 3.37 23.72
N VAL A 182 2.29 3.97 23.49
CA VAL A 182 1.01 3.25 23.60
C VAL A 182 0.84 2.24 22.46
N TRP A 183 1.32 2.59 21.26
CA TRP A 183 1.35 1.70 20.12
C TRP A 183 2.33 0.54 20.34
N GLU A 184 3.53 0.82 20.84
CA GLU A 184 4.54 -0.20 21.13
C GLU A 184 4.07 -1.15 22.25
N ASP A 185 3.45 -0.63 23.32
CA ASP A 185 2.85 -1.45 24.39
C ASP A 185 1.81 -2.44 23.82
N PHE A 186 1.01 -2.01 22.84
CA PHE A 186 0.05 -2.87 22.17
C PHE A 186 0.74 -3.92 21.30
N PHE A 187 1.70 -3.52 20.47
CA PHE A 187 2.38 -4.43 19.56
C PHE A 187 3.24 -5.48 20.28
N GLN A 188 3.73 -5.16 21.48
CA GLN A 188 4.56 -6.06 22.27
C GLN A 188 3.75 -6.95 23.21
N TYR A 189 2.64 -6.45 23.77
CA TYR A 189 1.95 -7.13 24.87
C TYR A 189 0.42 -7.21 24.71
N GLY A 190 -0.15 -6.70 23.62
CA GLY A 190 -1.60 -6.58 23.45
C GLY A 190 -2.26 -5.52 24.35
N ASN A 191 -1.46 -4.73 25.07
CA ASN A 191 -1.96 -3.75 26.03
C ASN A 191 -2.58 -2.52 25.35
N LYS A 192 -3.38 -1.76 26.11
CA LYS A 192 -3.96 -0.47 25.67
C LYS A 192 -4.85 -0.51 24.41
N MET A 193 -5.28 -1.69 23.96
CA MET A 193 -6.13 -1.85 22.76
C MET A 193 -7.34 -0.90 22.74
N ASN A 194 -8.12 -0.84 23.83
CA ASN A 194 -9.33 0.00 23.89
C ASN A 194 -9.05 1.48 23.58
N LYS A 195 -7.88 1.98 24.01
CA LYS A 195 -7.45 3.36 23.73
C LYS A 195 -7.13 3.55 22.25
N LEU A 196 -6.46 2.58 21.63
CA LEU A 196 -6.10 2.63 20.21
C LEU A 196 -7.33 2.46 19.29
N ILE A 197 -8.25 1.54 19.62
CA ILE A 197 -9.53 1.39 18.91
C ILE A 197 -10.32 2.70 18.96
N THR A 198 -10.42 3.33 20.14
CA THR A 198 -11.11 4.62 20.30
C THR A 198 -10.46 5.71 19.46
N LEU A 199 -9.12 5.74 19.41
CA LEU A 199 -8.36 6.67 18.57
C LEU A 199 -8.66 6.46 17.08
N CYS A 200 -8.64 5.21 16.60
CA CYS A 200 -8.93 4.87 15.21
C CYS A 200 -10.35 5.27 14.82
N LYS A 201 -11.36 4.96 15.66
CA LYS A 201 -12.75 5.40 15.47
C LYS A 201 -12.87 6.90 15.34
N LYS A 202 -12.25 7.65 16.26
CA LYS A 202 -12.28 9.12 16.25
C LYS A 202 -11.67 9.72 14.97
N ARG A 203 -10.68 9.04 14.39
CA ARG A 203 -10.00 9.47 13.16
C ARG A 203 -10.61 8.88 11.88
N GLY A 204 -11.61 8.01 11.99
CA GLY A 204 -12.21 7.34 10.83
C GLY A 204 -11.32 6.25 10.20
N PHE A 205 -10.35 5.71 10.94
CA PHE A 205 -9.46 4.65 10.46
C PHE A 205 -10.10 3.27 10.69
N VAL A 206 -11.12 2.95 9.90
CA VAL A 206 -11.95 1.74 10.03
C VAL A 206 -11.17 0.44 9.78
N ILE A 207 -10.27 0.42 8.79
CA ILE A 207 -9.47 -0.75 8.44
C ILE A 207 -8.42 -0.99 9.52
N LEU A 208 -7.69 0.06 9.94
CA LEU A 208 -6.75 -0.04 11.05
C LEU A 208 -7.45 -0.48 12.35
N GLU A 209 -8.63 0.05 12.66
CA GLU A 209 -9.43 -0.39 13.81
C GLU A 209 -9.69 -1.91 13.77
N LYS A 210 -10.24 -2.40 12.66
CA LYS A 210 -10.52 -3.83 12.46
C LYS A 210 -9.25 -4.66 12.60
N ARG A 211 -8.13 -4.15 12.07
CA ARG A 211 -6.81 -4.79 12.18
C ARG A 211 -6.38 -4.97 13.63
N LEU A 212 -6.52 -3.95 14.47
CA LEU A 212 -6.16 -4.03 15.89
C LEU A 212 -7.01 -5.05 16.63
N ALA A 213 -8.30 -5.14 16.33
CA ALA A 213 -9.16 -6.16 16.92
C ALA A 213 -8.70 -7.59 16.55
N LEU A 214 -8.29 -7.80 15.30
CA LEU A 214 -7.76 -9.10 14.85
C LEU A 214 -6.41 -9.45 15.49
N ILE A 215 -5.52 -8.47 15.62
CA ILE A 215 -4.23 -8.64 16.31
C ILE A 215 -4.45 -8.98 17.79
N GLU A 216 -5.38 -8.30 18.46
CA GLU A 216 -5.69 -8.58 19.86
C GLU A 216 -6.27 -9.98 20.06
N GLY A 217 -7.08 -10.45 19.11
CA GLY A 217 -7.52 -11.84 19.05
C GLY A 217 -6.33 -12.81 19.12
N LYS A 218 -5.22 -12.54 18.40
CA LYS A 218 -4.01 -13.38 18.46
C LYS A 218 -3.37 -13.39 19.86
N PHE A 219 -3.30 -12.23 20.55
CA PHE A 219 -2.80 -12.16 21.92
C PHE A 219 -3.66 -12.94 22.93
N ARG A 220 -5.00 -12.94 22.78
CA ARG A 220 -5.89 -13.68 23.69
C ARG A 220 -5.65 -15.19 23.66
N TYR A 221 -5.36 -15.75 22.49
CA TYR A 221 -5.13 -17.19 22.33
C TYR A 221 -3.66 -17.59 22.44
N ASN A 222 -2.73 -16.65 22.29
CA ASN A 222 -1.31 -16.85 22.47
C ASN A 222 -0.67 -15.62 23.16
N PRO A 223 -0.50 -15.65 24.50
CA PRO A 223 0.11 -14.54 25.23
C PRO A 223 1.57 -14.25 24.87
N GLU A 224 2.28 -15.21 24.26
CA GLU A 224 3.65 -15.04 23.76
C GLU A 224 3.68 -14.47 22.34
N TYR A 225 2.52 -14.31 21.70
CA TYR A 225 2.42 -13.63 20.42
C TYR A 225 3.01 -12.23 20.55
N LYS A 226 3.72 -11.81 19.51
CA LYS A 226 4.22 -10.45 19.36
C LYS A 226 4.04 -10.03 17.91
N VAL A 227 3.77 -8.75 17.69
CA VAL A 227 3.70 -8.21 16.34
C VAL A 227 5.12 -8.02 15.83
N ASP A 228 5.54 -8.87 14.90
CA ASP A 228 6.83 -8.80 14.25
C ASP A 228 6.73 -8.27 12.81
N GLN A 229 7.84 -8.31 12.06
CA GLN A 229 7.90 -7.81 10.69
C GLN A 229 6.97 -8.55 9.72
N SER A 230 6.58 -9.81 10.00
CA SER A 230 5.67 -10.56 9.14
C SER A 230 4.28 -9.92 9.09
N GLU A 231 3.87 -9.24 10.16
CA GLU A 231 2.58 -8.57 10.24
C GLU A 231 2.43 -7.43 9.22
N LEU A 232 3.55 -6.81 8.81
CA LEU A 232 3.56 -5.78 7.75
C LEU A 232 2.96 -6.30 6.43
N PHE A 233 3.06 -7.61 6.19
CA PHE A 233 2.55 -8.26 4.99
C PHE A 233 1.18 -8.91 5.21
N GLN A 234 0.68 -9.04 6.43
CA GLN A 234 -0.57 -9.75 6.66
C GLN A 234 -1.77 -8.93 6.19
N VAL A 235 -2.71 -9.50 5.46
CA VAL A 235 -3.90 -8.80 4.96
C VAL A 235 -5.14 -9.22 5.76
N ILE A 236 -6.13 -8.32 5.81
CA ILE A 236 -7.43 -8.67 6.36
C ILE A 236 -8.21 -9.39 5.26
N ILE A 237 -8.62 -10.63 5.53
CA ILE A 237 -9.55 -11.37 4.68
C ILE A 237 -10.92 -11.45 5.34
N GLU A 238 -11.96 -11.49 4.51
CA GLU A 238 -13.33 -11.75 4.92
C GLU A 238 -13.85 -12.98 4.18
N ASP A 239 -14.28 -14.01 4.92
CA ASP A 239 -15.00 -15.15 4.36
C ASP A 239 -16.30 -15.34 5.15
N LYS A 240 -17.44 -15.21 4.47
CA LYS A 240 -18.80 -15.37 5.06
C LYS A 240 -19.01 -14.55 6.34
N GLY A 241 -18.49 -13.33 6.38
CA GLY A 241 -18.59 -12.43 7.54
C GLY A 241 -17.62 -12.74 8.69
N VAL A 242 -16.73 -13.72 8.52
CA VAL A 242 -15.63 -14.00 9.44
C VAL A 242 -14.37 -13.29 8.93
N PHE A 243 -13.75 -12.51 9.82
CA PHE A 243 -12.53 -11.77 9.50
C PHE A 243 -11.30 -12.50 10.02
N GLY A 244 -10.28 -12.58 9.19
CA GLY A 244 -8.99 -13.18 9.52
C GLY A 244 -7.83 -12.26 9.15
N LEU A 245 -6.70 -12.45 9.83
CA LEU A 245 -5.44 -11.79 9.50
C LEU A 245 -4.45 -12.84 9.00
N VAL A 246 -4.23 -12.86 7.68
CA VAL A 246 -3.45 -13.89 6.96
C VAL A 246 -2.21 -13.32 6.31
#